data_AF-A0A0A2HVV4-F1
#
_entry.id   AF-A0A0A2HVV4-F1
#
_cell.length_a   1.000
_cell.length_b   1.000
_cell.length_c   1.000
_cell.angle_alpha   90.00
_cell.angle_beta   90.00
_cell.angle_gamma   90.00
#
_symmetry.space_group_name_H-M   'P 1'
#
loop_
_entity.id
_entity.type
_entity.pdbx_description
1 polymer ?
#
loop_
_entity_poly.entity_id
_entity_poly.type
_entity_poly.pdbx_seq_one_letter_code
_entity_poly.pdbx_strand_id
1 'polypeptide(L)'
;MVEIDGDVFISATDIAKAMGMYNGRITRLYLPEEQSPMFNIATPGGMQPVRMVNLRGIVCILARSKKPESASLMEWLFNKFYIAETTNIPEDAWTSLSIG
;
A
#
# COMPACT_ATOMS: atom_id res chain seq x y z
N MET A 1 -3.64 -4.32 8.11
CA MET A 1 -2.45 -4.73 7.35
C MET A 1 -2.03 -6.11 7.83
N VAL A 2 -1.41 -6.90 6.98
CA VAL A 2 -0.81 -8.19 7.32
C VAL A 2 0.58 -8.26 6.70
N GLU A 3 1.47 -9.01 7.32
CA GLU A 3 2.80 -9.31 6.78
C GLU A 3 2.80 -10.75 6.27
N ILE A 4 3.24 -10.94 5.03
CA ILE A 4 3.32 -12.24 4.35
C ILE A 4 4.65 -12.29 3.64
N ASP A 5 5.50 -13.27 3.96
CA ASP A 5 6.83 -13.47 3.35
C ASP A 5 7.74 -12.22 3.40
N GLY A 6 7.60 -11.41 4.46
CA GLY A 6 8.35 -10.16 4.64
C GLY A 6 7.78 -8.95 3.90
N ASP A 7 6.73 -9.14 3.09
CA ASP A 7 6.02 -8.07 2.41
C ASP A 7 4.78 -7.61 3.20
N VAL A 8 4.58 -6.29 3.23
CA VAL A 8 3.39 -5.70 3.86
C VAL A 8 2.25 -5.60 2.85
N PHE A 9 1.11 -6.14 3.25
CA PHE A 9 -0.13 -6.12 2.51
C PHE A 9 -1.24 -5.37 3.26
N ILE A 10 -2.00 -4.56 2.53
CA ILE A 10 -3.20 -3.87 3.04
C ILE A 10 -4.41 -4.32 2.23
N SER A 11 -5.55 -4.49 2.87
CA SER A 11 -6.77 -4.90 2.15
C SER A 11 -7.15 -3.83 1.13
N ALA A 12 -7.52 -4.27 -0.08
CA ALA A 12 -7.99 -3.38 -1.13
C ALA A 12 -9.23 -2.58 -0.69
N THR A 13 -10.04 -3.17 0.19
CA THR A 13 -11.20 -2.52 0.81
C THR A 13 -10.81 -1.34 1.67
N ASP A 14 -9.81 -1.48 2.52
CA ASP A 14 -9.38 -0.39 3.40
C ASP A 14 -8.71 0.73 2.60
N ILE A 15 -7.94 0.39 1.56
CA ILE A 15 -7.39 1.37 0.63
C ILE A 15 -8.51 2.13 -0.08
N ALA A 16 -9.52 1.42 -0.60
CA ALA A 16 -10.66 2.04 -1.26
C ALA A 16 -11.41 3.00 -0.32
N LYS A 17 -11.66 2.60 0.93
CA LYS A 17 -12.26 3.46 1.95
C LYS A 17 -11.41 4.70 2.22
N ALA A 18 -10.10 4.52 2.42
CA ALA A 18 -9.17 5.62 2.63
C ALA A 18 -9.15 6.59 1.45
N MET A 19 -9.36 6.10 0.22
CA MET A 19 -9.45 6.90 -1.01
C MET A 19 -10.85 7.49 -1.27
N GLY A 20 -11.74 7.47 -0.27
CA GLY A 20 -13.11 7.97 -0.37
C GLY A 20 -13.97 7.20 -1.37
N MET A 21 -13.69 5.92 -1.60
CA MET A 21 -14.43 5.05 -2.53
C MET A 21 -15.42 4.18 -1.74
N TYR A 22 -16.71 4.44 -1.91
CA TYR A 22 -17.79 3.65 -1.30
C TYR A 22 -18.30 2.56 -2.27
N ASN A 23 -18.60 1.38 -1.71
CA ASN A 23 -19.25 0.20 -2.31
C ASN A 23 -18.73 -0.28 -3.68
N GLY A 24 -18.08 -1.45 -3.70
CA GLY A 24 -17.81 -2.25 -4.91
C GLY A 24 -16.74 -1.70 -5.88
N ARG A 25 -16.22 -0.49 -5.64
CA ARG A 25 -15.23 0.16 -6.53
C ARG A 25 -13.80 -0.30 -6.36
N ILE A 26 -13.54 -1.33 -5.55
CA ILE A 26 -12.23 -1.99 -5.42
C ILE A 26 -11.70 -2.47 -6.77
N THR A 27 -12.59 -2.83 -7.69
CA THR A 27 -12.21 -3.23 -9.07
C THR A 27 -11.49 -2.11 -9.84
N ARG A 28 -11.61 -0.84 -9.42
CA ARG A 28 -10.94 0.30 -10.06
C ARG A 28 -9.47 0.44 -9.69
N LEU A 29 -8.92 -0.41 -8.82
CA LEU A 29 -7.51 -0.34 -8.49
C LEU A 29 -6.63 -0.70 -9.70
N TYR A 30 -7.14 -1.48 -10.68
CA TYR A 30 -6.45 -1.89 -11.91
C TYR A 30 -4.96 -2.17 -11.67
N LEU A 31 -4.70 -3.15 -10.82
CA LEU A 31 -3.35 -3.61 -10.50
C LEU A 31 -3.13 -5.02 -11.06
N PRO A 32 -1.91 -5.32 -11.53
CA PRO A 32 -1.53 -6.69 -11.85
C PRO A 32 -1.60 -7.57 -10.59
N GLU A 33 -1.77 -8.88 -10.79
CA GLU A 33 -1.94 -9.83 -9.69
C GLU A 33 -0.77 -9.82 -8.70
N GLU A 34 0.46 -9.63 -9.18
CA GLU A 34 1.67 -9.46 -8.35
C GLU A 34 1.58 -8.31 -7.34
N GLN A 35 0.84 -7.26 -7.66
CA GLN A 35 0.65 -6.09 -6.79
C GLN A 35 -0.63 -6.18 -5.98
N SER A 36 -1.60 -6.98 -6.43
CA SER A 36 -2.86 -7.17 -5.75
C SER A 36 -3.35 -8.62 -5.77
N PRO A 37 -2.64 -9.54 -5.10
CA PRO A 37 -3.03 -10.95 -5.05
C PRO A 37 -4.28 -11.16 -4.18
N MET A 38 -4.92 -12.30 -4.37
CA MET A 38 -5.99 -12.76 -3.48
C MET A 38 -5.41 -13.70 -2.42
N PHE A 39 -5.62 -13.38 -1.14
CA PHE A 39 -5.23 -14.26 -0.04
C PHE A 39 -6.45 -14.78 0.70
N ASN A 40 -6.42 -16.03 1.14
CA ASN A 40 -7.39 -16.54 2.10
C ASN A 40 -6.93 -16.12 3.50
N ILE A 41 -7.59 -15.11 4.06
CA ILE A 41 -7.25 -14.54 5.36
C ILE A 41 -8.31 -14.94 6.38
N ALA A 42 -7.88 -15.29 7.59
CA ALA A 42 -8.78 -15.50 8.72
C ALA A 42 -9.38 -14.15 9.14
N THR A 43 -10.70 -14.01 9.00
CA THR A 43 -11.45 -12.88 9.54
C THR A 43 -12.39 -13.38 10.64
N PRO A 44 -13.00 -12.49 11.46
CA PRO A 44 -14.01 -12.91 12.43
C PRO A 44 -15.19 -13.69 11.82
N GLY A 45 -15.45 -13.53 10.51
CA GLY A 45 -16.46 -14.27 9.76
C GLY A 45 -15.96 -15.61 9.20
N GLY A 46 -14.75 -16.04 9.54
CA GLY A 46 -14.10 -17.25 9.03
C GLY A 46 -13.01 -16.95 8.00
N MET A 47 -12.50 -18.01 7.36
CA MET A 47 -11.55 -17.87 6.26
C MET A 47 -12.25 -17.26 5.05
N GLN A 48 -11.79 -16.10 4.59
CA GLN A 48 -12.37 -15.40 3.46
C GLN A 48 -11.30 -15.00 2.44
N PRO A 49 -11.59 -15.11 1.13
CA PRO A 49 -10.72 -14.57 0.10
C PRO A 49 -10.77 -13.04 0.14
N VAL A 50 -9.63 -12.41 0.44
CA VAL A 50 -9.47 -10.96 0.52
C VAL A 50 -8.45 -10.53 -0.52
N ARG A 51 -8.84 -9.55 -1.35
CA ARG A 51 -7.90 -8.92 -2.27
C ARG A 51 -7.02 -7.98 -1.47
N MET A 52 -5.74 -8.28 -1.44
CA MET A 52 -4.74 -7.48 -0.75
C MET A 52 -3.96 -6.67 -1.77
N VAL A 53 -3.23 -5.66 -1.31
CA VAL A 53 -2.38 -4.81 -2.13
C VAL A 53 -1.06 -4.60 -1.39
N ASN A 54 0.06 -4.86 -2.07
CA ASN A 54 1.38 -4.58 -1.51
C ASN A 54 1.76 -3.10 -1.61
N LEU A 55 2.87 -2.72 -0.97
CA LEU A 55 3.34 -1.35 -0.93
C LEU A 55 3.51 -0.73 -2.33
N ARG A 56 4.09 -1.49 -3.28
CA ARG A 56 4.25 -1.06 -4.68
C ARG A 56 2.91 -0.73 -5.32
N GLY A 57 1.91 -1.61 -5.17
CA GLY A 57 0.57 -1.40 -5.70
C GLY A 57 -0.09 -0.14 -5.12
N ILE A 58 0.07 0.10 -3.82
CA ILE A 58 -0.45 1.30 -3.14
C ILE A 58 0.18 2.56 -3.73
N VAL A 59 1.51 2.61 -3.83
CA VAL A 59 2.22 3.75 -4.44
C VAL A 59 1.74 4.00 -5.87
N CYS A 60 1.55 2.94 -6.68
CA CYS A 60 1.02 3.09 -8.03
C CYS A 60 -0.41 3.65 -8.05
N ILE A 61 -1.29 3.30 -7.10
CA ILE A 61 -2.64 3.88 -6.99
C ILE A 61 -2.56 5.37 -6.67
N LEU A 62 -1.73 5.72 -5.67
CA LEU A 62 -1.58 7.09 -5.19
C LEU A 62 -1.01 8.00 -6.27
N ALA A 63 0.03 7.55 -6.98
CA ALA A 63 0.68 8.32 -8.05
C ALA A 63 -0.26 8.68 -9.21
N ARG A 64 -1.33 7.90 -9.43
CA ARG A 64 -2.33 8.12 -10.49
C ARG A 64 -3.53 8.95 -10.02
N SER A 65 -3.68 9.17 -8.72
CA SER A 65 -4.85 9.80 -8.13
C SER A 65 -4.67 11.31 -8.02
N LYS A 66 -5.74 12.06 -8.32
CA LYS A 66 -5.80 13.52 -8.12
C LYS A 66 -6.63 13.93 -6.89
N LYS A 67 -7.01 12.95 -6.07
CA LYS A 67 -7.85 13.17 -4.90
C LYS A 67 -7.04 13.71 -3.72
N PRO A 68 -7.61 14.59 -2.88
CA PRO A 68 -6.94 15.00 -1.65
C PRO A 68 -6.69 13.80 -0.71
N GLU A 69 -7.58 12.81 -0.70
CA GLU A 69 -7.43 11.61 0.12
C GLU A 69 -6.17 10.79 -0.21
N SER A 70 -5.67 10.84 -1.46
CA SER A 70 -4.40 10.19 -1.80
C SER A 70 -3.20 10.85 -1.12
N ALA A 71 -3.22 12.17 -0.89
CA ALA A 71 -2.12 12.83 -0.19
C ALA A 71 -2.08 12.37 1.28
N SER A 72 -3.23 12.31 1.95
CA SER A 72 -3.32 11.82 3.33
C SER A 72 -2.90 10.36 3.47
N LEU A 73 -3.30 9.50 2.52
CA LEU A 73 -2.88 8.10 2.53
C LEU A 73 -1.37 7.95 2.25
N MET A 74 -0.79 8.79 1.39
CA MET A 74 0.65 8.83 1.13
C MET A 74 1.44 9.24 2.37
N GLU A 75 1.01 10.30 3.07
CA GLU A 75 1.63 10.74 4.32
C GLU A 75 1.57 9.65 5.40
N TRP A 76 0.41 9.00 5.57
CA TRP A 76 0.28 7.87 6.48
C TRP A 76 1.25 6.72 6.13
N LEU A 77 1.39 6.41 4.83
CA LEU A 77 2.30 5.37 4.34
C LEU A 77 3.75 5.68 4.71
N PHE A 78 4.22 6.91 4.46
CA PHE A 78 5.57 7.34 4.82
C PHE A 78 5.79 7.30 6.33
N ASN A 79 4.86 7.81 7.12
CA ASN A 79 4.98 7.79 8.57
C ASN A 79 5.02 6.35 9.12
N LYS A 80 4.32 5.41 8.47
CA LYS A 80 4.25 4.02 8.91
C LYS A 80 5.46 3.18 8.51
N PHE A 81 5.98 3.39 7.30
CA PHE A 81 6.98 2.50 6.69
C PHE A 81 8.34 3.16 6.48
N TYR A 82 8.40 4.47 6.18
CA TYR A 82 9.67 5.16 5.92
C TYR A 82 10.37 5.64 7.20
N ILE A 83 9.61 6.15 8.18
CA ILE A 83 10.19 6.57 9.48
C ILE A 83 10.71 5.36 10.28
N ALA A 84 10.24 4.15 9.98
CA ALA A 84 10.73 2.93 10.60
C ALA A 84 12.11 2.49 10.10
N GLU A 85 12.52 2.88 8.87
CA GLU A 85 13.81 2.49 8.27
C GLU A 85 14.88 3.59 8.34
N THR A 86 14.49 4.88 8.45
CA THR A 86 15.44 6.02 8.46
C THR A 86 16.21 6.20 9.75
N THR A 87 15.96 5.41 10.80
CA THR A 87 16.86 5.35 11.96
C THR A 87 18.21 4.69 11.65
N ASN A 88 18.38 4.11 10.46
CA ASN A 88 19.61 3.43 10.03
C ASN A 88 20.14 3.84 8.63
N ILE A 89 19.61 4.90 8.01
CA ILE A 89 20.16 5.37 6.73
C ILE A 89 21.31 6.35 7.04
N PRO A 90 22.57 6.02 6.70
CA PRO A 90 23.68 6.93 6.91
C PRO A 90 23.51 8.17 6.02
N GLU A 91 23.91 9.32 6.56
CA GLU A 91 23.67 10.66 5.99
C GLU A 91 24.25 10.83 4.57
N ASP A 92 25.20 9.98 4.19
CA ASP A 92 25.89 9.93 2.90
C ASP A 92 25.21 9.07 1.81
N ALA A 93 24.10 8.39 2.12
CA ALA A 93 23.36 7.58 1.15
C ALA A 93 22.76 8.43 0.00
N TRP A 94 22.57 9.73 0.22
CA TRP A 94 22.04 10.65 -0.81
C TRP A 94 23.11 11.10 -1.81
N THR A 95 24.39 11.09 -1.41
CA THR A 95 25.51 11.50 -2.29
C THR A 95 25.83 10.49 -3.38
N SER A 96 25.48 9.21 -3.19
CA SER A 96 25.67 8.12 -4.14
C SER A 96 24.53 7.95 -5.15
N LEU A 97 23.42 8.69 -4.97
CA LEU A 97 22.29 8.79 -5.92
C LEU A 97 22.46 9.95 -6.91
N SER A 98 23.70 10.33 -7.20
CA SER A 98 24.06 11.19 -8.32
C SER A 98 23.89 10.38 -9.61
N ILE A 99 22.66 10.41 -10.14
CA ILE A 99 22.32 9.87 -11.45
C ILE A 99 23.13 10.68 -12.48
N GLY A 100 24.09 10.02 -13.14
CA GLY A 100 24.82 10.56 -14.28
C GLY A 100 23.97 10.69 -15.52
#